data_AF-A0A971LYV4-F1
#
_entry.id   AF-A0A971LYV4-F1
#
_cell.length_a   1.000
_cell.length_b   1.000
_cell.length_c   1.000
_cell.angle_alpha   90.00
_cell.angle_beta   90.00
_cell.angle_gamma   90.00
#
_symmetry.space_group_name_H-M   'P 1'
#
loop_
_entity.id
_entity.type
_entity.pdbx_description
1 polymer ?
#
loop_
_entity_poly.entity_id
_entity_poly.type
_entity_poly.pdbx_seq_one_letter_code
_entity_poly.pdbx_strand_id
1 'polypeptide(L)'
;MLRGVYIFTLFLIIVLLFFWPSNMETVNIGLIPLDSRPANTQYPQILASMSNVNIEIPWVFLDDYLKPSSQEFLWGWLKSKIKEFDMVIINTNQLFNGGLIASREPDSYENIEKKLEMLEDFCREHSEKKIIVITVLPRLLPSQFTELWNYQDDLVSYAQDVDKSALLGIEPPLPPATV
;
A
#
# COMPACT_ATOMS: atom_id res chain seq x y z
N MET A 1 50.55 15.99 -35.45
CA MET A 1 49.26 15.52 -36.00
C MET A 1 48.49 14.64 -35.00
N LEU A 2 49.09 13.58 -34.42
CA LEU A 2 48.39 12.66 -33.50
C LEU A 2 47.75 13.33 -32.25
N ARG A 3 48.42 14.31 -31.63
CA ARG A 3 47.93 14.95 -30.38
C ARG A 3 46.58 15.68 -30.53
N GLY A 4 46.32 16.29 -31.69
CA GLY A 4 45.06 16.97 -31.98
C GLY A 4 43.90 16.00 -32.24
N VAL A 5 44.21 14.83 -32.82
CA VAL A 5 43.23 13.76 -33.03
C VAL A 5 42.74 13.21 -31.70
N TYR A 6 43.65 12.95 -30.74
CA TYR A 6 43.28 12.47 -29.40
C TYR A 6 42.39 13.44 -28.63
N ILE A 7 42.71 14.75 -28.67
CA ILE A 7 41.92 15.78 -27.99
C ILE A 7 40.52 15.88 -28.62
N PHE A 8 40.43 15.82 -29.95
CA PHE A 8 39.15 15.85 -30.65
C PHE A 8 38.30 14.60 -30.36
N THR A 9 38.90 13.41 -30.33
CA THR A 9 38.18 12.17 -29.96
C THR A 9 37.74 12.17 -28.50
N LEU A 10 38.56 12.68 -27.57
CA LEU A 10 38.18 12.77 -26.16
C LEU A 10 37.01 13.74 -25.97
N PHE A 11 37.04 14.87 -26.67
CA PHE A 11 35.95 15.84 -26.69
C PHE A 11 34.68 15.24 -27.29
N LEU A 12 34.78 14.48 -28.38
CA LEU A 12 33.64 13.81 -29.01
C LEU A 12 33.02 12.76 -28.07
N ILE A 13 33.84 11.99 -27.35
CA ILE A 13 33.37 11.00 -26.36
C ILE A 13 32.69 11.70 -25.18
N ILE A 14 33.24 12.80 -24.68
CA ILE A 14 32.62 13.59 -23.60
C ILE A 14 31.27 14.16 -24.08
N VAL A 15 31.19 14.72 -25.28
CA VAL A 15 29.93 15.21 -25.86
C VAL A 15 28.93 14.07 -26.04
N LEU A 16 29.36 12.90 -26.52
CA LEU A 16 28.49 11.71 -26.66
C LEU A 16 28.03 11.14 -25.32
N LEU A 17 28.82 11.26 -24.25
CA LEU A 17 28.43 10.87 -22.90
C LEU A 17 27.46 11.89 -22.26
N PHE A 18 27.62 13.19 -22.57
CA PHE A 18 26.71 14.24 -22.10
C PHE A 18 25.39 14.29 -22.88
N PHE A 19 25.39 13.88 -24.15
CA PHE A 19 24.22 13.82 -25.01
C PHE A 19 23.66 12.40 -25.17
N TRP A 20 24.12 11.42 -24.39
CA TRP A 20 23.46 10.13 -24.37
C TRP A 20 22.05 10.34 -23.83
N PRO A 21 20.99 10.14 -24.64
CA PRO A 21 19.65 10.31 -24.15
C PRO A 21 19.41 9.20 -23.14
N SER A 22 19.43 9.53 -21.86
CA SER A 22 18.73 8.73 -20.86
C SER A 22 17.24 8.95 -21.09
N ASN A 23 16.70 8.40 -22.17
CA ASN A 23 15.27 8.16 -22.31
C ASN A 23 14.91 7.06 -21.31
N MET A 24 14.95 7.40 -20.02
CA MET A 24 14.31 6.58 -19.01
C MET A 24 12.82 6.85 -19.16
N GLU A 25 12.13 5.86 -19.73
CA GLU A 25 10.68 5.84 -19.82
C GLU A 25 10.06 6.09 -18.44
N THR A 26 9.06 6.97 -18.38
CA THR A 26 8.40 7.31 -17.12
C THR A 26 7.59 6.11 -16.65
N VAL A 27 7.85 5.62 -15.44
CA VAL A 27 7.06 4.56 -14.81
C VAL A 27 5.83 5.18 -14.16
N ASN A 28 4.64 4.74 -14.55
CA ASN A 28 3.37 5.18 -13.98
C ASN A 28 2.88 4.18 -12.93
N ILE A 29 2.65 4.68 -11.71
CA ILE A 29 2.23 3.89 -10.57
C ILE A 29 0.85 4.37 -10.10
N GLY A 30 -0.11 3.46 -10.02
CA GLY A 30 -1.34 3.69 -9.28
C GLY A 30 -1.11 3.40 -7.79
N LEU A 31 -1.46 4.33 -6.90
CA LEU A 31 -1.30 4.16 -5.46
C LEU A 31 -2.63 4.30 -4.73
N ILE A 32 -3.06 3.22 -4.08
CA ILE A 32 -4.00 3.31 -2.94
C ILE A 32 -3.14 3.47 -1.67
N PRO A 33 -3.09 4.67 -1.09
CA PRO A 33 -2.24 4.97 0.06
C PRO A 33 -2.82 4.32 1.33
N LEU A 34 -2.05 4.31 2.42
CA LEU A 34 -2.51 3.79 3.72
C LEU A 34 -3.68 4.60 4.31
N ASP A 35 -3.63 5.92 4.12
CA ASP A 35 -4.67 6.91 4.46
C ASP A 35 -4.34 8.24 3.75
N SER A 36 -5.14 9.27 3.95
CA SER A 36 -5.01 10.57 3.29
C SER A 36 -3.87 11.45 3.79
N ARG A 37 -3.17 11.06 4.87
CA ARG A 37 -2.15 11.91 5.49
C ARG A 37 -0.92 12.08 4.59
N PRO A 38 -0.20 13.22 4.70
CA PRO A 38 0.87 13.52 3.75
C PRO A 38 2.02 12.54 3.65
N ALA A 39 2.33 11.85 4.75
CA ALA A 39 3.32 10.79 4.76
C ALA A 39 2.98 9.63 3.80
N ASN A 40 1.70 9.41 3.53
CA ASN A 40 1.21 8.30 2.70
C ASN A 40 0.80 8.75 1.29
N THR A 41 0.70 10.06 1.04
CA THR A 41 0.22 10.62 -0.23
C THR A 41 1.22 11.59 -0.86
N GLN A 42 1.32 12.83 -0.37
CA GLN A 42 2.20 13.84 -0.97
C GLN A 42 3.69 13.43 -0.91
N TYR A 43 4.15 12.80 0.17
CA TYR A 43 5.58 12.46 0.31
C TYR A 43 6.02 11.40 -0.72
N PRO A 44 5.27 10.30 -0.94
CA PRO A 44 5.50 9.42 -2.08
C PRO A 44 5.52 10.14 -3.43
N GLN A 45 4.59 11.07 -3.68
CA GLN A 45 4.57 11.83 -4.94
C GLN A 45 5.78 12.76 -5.11
N ILE A 46 6.24 13.40 -4.03
CA ILE A 46 7.46 14.22 -4.02
C ILE A 46 8.70 13.35 -4.29
N LEU A 47 8.78 12.16 -3.67
CA LEU A 47 9.88 11.23 -3.92
C LEU A 47 9.86 10.72 -5.37
N ALA A 48 8.68 10.45 -5.91
CA ALA A 48 8.51 10.03 -7.30
C ALA A 48 8.94 11.12 -8.28
N SER A 49 8.59 12.39 -8.02
CA SER A 49 8.95 13.51 -8.89
C SER A 49 10.45 13.83 -8.92
N MET A 50 11.21 13.33 -7.95
CA MET A 50 12.68 13.36 -7.96
C MET A 50 13.30 12.27 -8.86
N SER A 51 12.48 11.41 -9.46
CA SER A 51 12.85 10.32 -10.36
C SER A 51 11.95 10.31 -11.61
N ASN A 52 12.19 9.42 -12.58
CA ASN A 52 11.27 9.24 -13.73
C ASN A 52 10.07 8.34 -13.34
N VAL A 53 9.41 8.67 -12.24
CA VAL A 53 8.25 7.95 -11.71
C VAL A 53 7.11 8.93 -11.53
N ASN A 54 5.92 8.54 -11.99
CA ASN A 54 4.68 9.26 -11.76
C ASN A 54 3.78 8.43 -10.84
N ILE A 55 3.21 9.04 -9.80
CA ILE A 55 2.27 8.39 -8.89
C ILE A 55 0.92 9.08 -8.97
N GLU A 56 -0.11 8.33 -9.40
CA GLU A 56 -1.50 8.76 -9.37
C GLU A 56 -2.21 8.18 -8.13
N ILE A 57 -3.01 9.02 -7.46
CA ILE A 57 -3.74 8.71 -6.23
C ILE A 57 -5.21 9.14 -6.39
N PRO A 58 -6.20 8.36 -5.94
CA PRO A 58 -7.62 8.72 -5.98
C PRO A 58 -8.02 9.71 -4.87
N TRP A 59 -7.46 10.92 -4.89
CA TRP A 59 -7.63 11.94 -3.83
C TRP A 59 -9.06 12.14 -3.33
N VAL A 60 -10.01 12.22 -4.25
CA VAL A 60 -11.43 12.50 -3.93
C VAL A 60 -12.09 11.36 -3.15
N PHE A 61 -11.53 10.16 -3.23
CA PHE A 61 -12.11 8.96 -2.67
C PHE A 61 -11.40 8.48 -1.41
N LEU A 62 -10.36 9.19 -0.94
CA LEU A 62 -9.66 8.83 0.30
C LEU A 62 -10.50 9.17 1.55
N ASP A 63 -10.02 8.67 2.67
CA ASP A 63 -10.54 8.99 4.00
C ASP A 63 -10.26 10.45 4.37
N ASP A 64 -11.06 10.97 5.29
CA ASP A 64 -10.87 12.30 5.88
C ASP A 64 -10.85 12.17 7.40
N TYR A 65 -9.65 11.87 7.92
CA TYR A 65 -9.36 11.69 9.33
C TYR A 65 -10.22 10.62 10.02
N LEU A 66 -11.37 10.99 10.61
CA LEU A 66 -12.30 10.06 11.24
C LEU A 66 -13.37 9.55 10.28
N LYS A 67 -13.49 10.14 9.09
CA LYS A 67 -14.44 9.72 8.06
C LYS A 67 -13.76 8.69 7.15
N PRO A 68 -14.22 7.43 7.12
CA PRO A 68 -13.66 6.43 6.23
C PRO A 68 -13.84 6.77 4.75
N SER A 69 -12.94 6.28 3.90
CA SER A 69 -13.08 6.38 2.44
C SER A 69 -14.27 5.60 1.89
N SER A 70 -14.73 5.96 0.69
CA SER A 70 -15.69 5.14 -0.06
C SER A 70 -14.99 4.00 -0.80
N GLN A 71 -15.14 2.79 -0.29
CA GLN A 71 -14.55 1.57 -0.86
C GLN A 71 -15.04 1.33 -2.30
N GLU A 72 -16.31 1.60 -2.57
CA GLU A 72 -16.90 1.49 -3.92
C GLU A 72 -16.18 2.38 -4.93
N PHE A 73 -15.92 3.64 -4.57
CA PHE A 73 -15.23 4.57 -5.47
C PHE A 73 -13.74 4.26 -5.61
N LEU A 74 -13.08 3.75 -4.57
CA LEU A 74 -11.70 3.26 -4.67
C LEU A 74 -11.58 2.10 -5.65
N TRP A 75 -12.50 1.12 -5.57
CA TRP A 75 -12.57 0.02 -6.53
C TRP A 75 -12.87 0.49 -7.95
N GLY A 76 -13.81 1.43 -8.10
CA GLY A 76 -14.13 2.04 -9.39
C GLY A 76 -12.94 2.77 -10.02
N TRP A 77 -12.18 3.52 -9.22
CA TRP A 77 -10.95 4.16 -9.67
C TRP A 77 -9.90 3.13 -10.12
N LEU A 78 -9.62 2.10 -9.32
CA LEU A 78 -8.66 1.04 -9.68
C LEU A 78 -9.02 0.39 -11.02
N LYS A 79 -10.27 -0.06 -11.17
CA LYS A 79 -10.74 -0.75 -12.38
C LYS A 79 -10.72 0.15 -13.61
N SER A 80 -11.02 1.44 -13.48
CA SER A 80 -11.01 2.37 -14.61
C SER A 80 -9.59 2.73 -15.07
N LYS A 81 -8.62 2.77 -14.14
CA LYS A 81 -7.27 3.31 -14.39
C LYS A 81 -6.17 2.27 -14.57
N ILE A 82 -6.39 1.02 -14.16
CA ILE A 82 -5.36 -0.05 -14.15
C ILE A 82 -4.57 -0.21 -15.47
N LYS A 83 -5.21 0.05 -16.63
CA LYS A 83 -4.55 -0.05 -17.94
C LYS A 83 -3.49 1.03 -18.16
N GLU A 84 -3.63 2.18 -17.51
CA GLU A 84 -2.72 3.34 -17.60
C GLU A 84 -1.46 3.17 -16.74
N PHE A 85 -1.45 2.21 -15.81
CA PHE A 85 -0.33 2.01 -14.87
C PHE A 85 0.58 0.86 -15.28
N ASP A 86 1.88 1.02 -15.08
CA ASP A 86 2.88 -0.05 -15.19
C ASP A 86 2.83 -0.97 -13.97
N MET A 87 2.51 -0.40 -12.80
CA MET A 87 2.31 -1.14 -11.56
C MET A 87 1.31 -0.45 -10.64
N VAL A 88 0.76 -1.21 -9.69
CA VAL A 88 -0.15 -0.68 -8.67
C VAL A 88 0.31 -1.09 -7.29
N ILE A 89 0.25 -0.16 -6.34
CA ILE A 89 0.49 -0.39 -4.92
C ILE A 89 -0.83 -0.18 -4.19
N ILE A 90 -1.24 -1.19 -3.41
CA ILE A 90 -2.54 -1.22 -2.75
C ILE A 90 -2.34 -1.41 -1.25
N ASN A 91 -2.74 -0.43 -0.44
CA ASN A 91 -2.93 -0.66 0.99
C ASN A 91 -4.34 -1.18 1.28
N THR A 92 -4.44 -2.37 1.86
CA THR A 92 -5.74 -3.00 2.17
C THR A 92 -6.49 -2.25 3.26
N ASN A 93 -5.80 -1.62 4.23
CA ASN A 93 -6.48 -0.83 5.27
C ASN A 93 -7.33 0.30 4.64
N GLN A 94 -6.85 0.95 3.58
CA GLN A 94 -7.64 1.95 2.86
C GLN A 94 -8.71 1.29 1.99
N LEU A 95 -8.34 0.28 1.19
CA LEU A 95 -9.25 -0.35 0.24
C LEU A 95 -10.41 -1.12 0.91
N PHE A 96 -10.17 -1.75 2.06
CA PHE A 96 -11.11 -2.65 2.73
C PHE A 96 -11.79 -2.03 3.94
N ASN A 97 -11.07 -1.22 4.72
CA ASN A 97 -11.58 -0.67 5.98
C ASN A 97 -11.89 0.83 5.88
N GLY A 98 -11.34 1.48 4.87
CA GLY A 98 -11.50 2.90 4.64
C GLY A 98 -10.51 3.79 5.39
N GLY A 99 -9.34 3.26 5.74
CA GLY A 99 -8.20 3.98 6.29
C GLY A 99 -7.62 3.34 7.54
N LEU A 100 -6.42 3.79 7.92
CA LEU A 100 -5.71 3.21 9.07
C LEU A 100 -6.52 3.33 10.37
N ILE A 101 -7.18 4.46 10.60
CA ILE A 101 -8.00 4.66 11.81
C ILE A 101 -9.20 3.72 11.77
N ALA A 102 -9.93 3.70 10.65
CA ALA A 102 -11.10 2.84 10.47
C ALA A 102 -10.78 1.34 10.61
N SER A 103 -9.59 0.91 10.17
CA SER A 103 -9.11 -0.48 10.30
C SER A 103 -8.91 -0.96 11.74
N ARG A 104 -9.05 -0.08 12.74
CA ARG A 104 -8.98 -0.45 14.16
C ARG A 104 -10.33 -0.90 14.71
N GLU A 105 -11.41 -0.59 14.02
CA GLU A 105 -12.76 -0.99 14.40
C GLU A 105 -13.06 -2.39 13.86
N PRO A 106 -13.49 -3.34 14.70
CA PRO A 106 -13.84 -4.70 14.27
C PRO A 106 -14.88 -4.73 13.13
N ASP A 107 -15.89 -3.87 13.21
CA ASP A 107 -16.98 -3.79 12.22
C ASP A 107 -16.47 -3.41 10.82
N SER A 108 -15.30 -2.77 10.70
CA SER A 108 -14.71 -2.43 9.40
C SER A 108 -14.31 -3.66 8.57
N TYR A 109 -14.19 -4.83 9.21
CA TYR A 109 -13.87 -6.13 8.59
C TYR A 109 -15.11 -6.94 8.22
N GLU A 110 -16.32 -6.37 8.32
CA GLU A 110 -17.51 -7.01 7.77
C GLU A 110 -17.32 -7.36 6.29
N ASN A 111 -17.78 -8.56 5.92
CA ASN A 111 -17.66 -9.12 4.57
C ASN A 111 -16.22 -9.22 4.05
N ILE A 112 -15.22 -9.43 4.93
CA ILE A 112 -13.81 -9.52 4.55
C ILE A 112 -13.55 -10.58 3.48
N GLU A 113 -14.20 -11.75 3.55
CA GLU A 113 -14.06 -12.81 2.55
C GLU A 113 -14.44 -12.33 1.14
N LYS A 114 -15.54 -11.57 1.02
CA LYS A 114 -15.96 -10.98 -0.24
C LYS A 114 -14.96 -9.93 -0.73
N LYS A 115 -14.40 -9.11 0.18
CA LYS A 115 -13.38 -8.10 -0.17
C LYS A 115 -12.08 -8.77 -0.64
N LEU A 116 -11.71 -9.89 -0.02
CA LEU A 116 -10.57 -10.71 -0.42
C LEU A 116 -10.80 -11.35 -1.80
N GLU A 117 -11.95 -11.98 -2.02
CA GLU A 117 -12.33 -12.53 -3.32
C GLU A 117 -12.26 -11.47 -4.43
N MET A 118 -12.80 -10.27 -4.18
CA MET A 118 -12.70 -9.15 -5.12
C MET A 118 -11.26 -8.73 -5.42
N LEU A 119 -10.35 -8.78 -4.45
CA LEU A 119 -8.93 -8.49 -4.65
C LEU A 119 -8.21 -9.61 -5.40
N GLU A 120 -8.49 -10.87 -5.07
CA GLU A 120 -7.95 -12.03 -5.77
C GLU A 120 -8.36 -12.03 -7.25
N ASP A 121 -9.64 -11.78 -7.52
CA ASP A 121 -10.16 -11.66 -8.88
C ASP A 121 -9.51 -10.49 -9.62
N PHE A 122 -9.39 -9.33 -8.99
CA PHE A 122 -8.68 -8.19 -9.58
C PHE A 122 -7.22 -8.52 -9.91
N CYS A 123 -6.50 -9.20 -9.03
CA CYS A 123 -5.13 -9.64 -9.27
C CYS A 123 -5.04 -10.68 -10.39
N ARG A 124 -6.03 -11.58 -10.51
CA ARG A 124 -6.09 -12.61 -11.55
C ARG A 124 -6.40 -12.00 -12.92
N GLU A 125 -7.38 -11.11 -12.98
CA GLU A 125 -7.78 -10.37 -14.19
C GLU A 125 -6.65 -9.50 -14.74
N HIS A 126 -5.79 -8.99 -13.85
CA HIS A 126 -4.67 -8.11 -14.19
C HIS A 126 -3.30 -8.76 -13.90
N SER A 127 -3.19 -10.07 -14.13
CA SER A 127 -1.96 -10.84 -13.87
C SER A 127 -0.75 -10.39 -14.71
N GLU A 128 -0.95 -9.62 -15.78
CA GLU A 128 0.11 -8.97 -16.54
C GLU A 128 0.72 -7.75 -15.84
N LYS A 129 0.02 -7.17 -14.86
CA LYS A 129 0.46 -6.00 -14.10
C LYS A 129 1.21 -6.41 -12.84
N LYS A 130 2.22 -5.62 -12.47
CA LYS A 130 2.85 -5.75 -11.16
C LYS A 130 1.95 -5.12 -10.10
N ILE A 131 1.32 -5.95 -9.26
CA ILE A 131 0.48 -5.50 -8.16
C ILE A 131 1.17 -5.80 -6.83
N ILE A 132 1.38 -4.78 -6.01
CA ILE A 132 1.93 -4.90 -4.66
C ILE A 132 0.79 -4.64 -3.68
N VAL A 133 0.52 -5.61 -2.80
CA VAL A 133 -0.47 -5.48 -1.75
C VAL A 133 0.24 -5.32 -0.41
N ILE A 134 -0.15 -4.32 0.36
CA ILE A 134 0.39 -3.98 1.67
C ILE A 134 -0.76 -4.02 2.67
N THR A 135 -0.53 -4.63 3.82
CA THR A 135 -1.45 -4.59 4.94
C THR A 135 -0.70 -4.23 6.22
N VAL A 136 -1.31 -3.39 7.04
CA VAL A 136 -0.80 -3.06 8.37
C VAL A 136 -1.59 -3.86 9.39
N LEU A 137 -0.89 -4.73 10.11
CA LEU A 137 -1.45 -5.46 11.23
C LEU A 137 -1.59 -4.54 12.46
N PRO A 138 -2.70 -4.62 13.21
CA PRO A 138 -2.82 -3.94 14.48
C PRO A 138 -1.76 -4.44 15.47
N ARG A 139 -1.45 -3.61 16.46
CA ARG A 139 -0.53 -4.00 17.53
C ARG A 139 -1.16 -5.14 18.34
N LEU A 140 -0.35 -6.15 18.65
CA LEU A 140 -0.74 -7.24 19.52
C LEU A 140 -0.98 -6.77 20.96
N LEU A 141 -0.15 -5.84 21.44
CA LEU A 141 -0.28 -5.29 22.78
C LEU A 141 -1.32 -4.16 22.85
N PRO A 142 -2.16 -4.13 23.90
CA PRO A 142 -2.97 -2.97 24.20
C PRO A 142 -2.09 -1.77 24.55
N SER A 143 -2.70 -0.58 24.57
CA SER A 143 -1.99 0.61 25.01
C SER A 143 -1.63 0.52 26.50
N GLN A 144 -0.39 0.79 26.86
CA GLN A 144 0.05 0.88 28.26
C GLN A 144 -0.62 2.02 29.06
N PHE A 145 -1.35 2.89 28.37
CA PHE A 145 -2.06 4.03 28.96
C PHE A 145 -3.56 3.79 29.14
N THR A 146 -4.03 2.54 29.01
CA THR A 146 -5.43 2.16 29.24
C THR A 146 -5.53 1.02 30.24
N GLU A 147 -6.72 0.86 30.84
CA GLU A 147 -7.00 -0.24 31.79
C GLU A 147 -6.76 -1.64 31.19
N LEU A 148 -6.84 -1.75 29.86
CA LEU A 148 -6.56 -2.98 29.12
C LEU A 148 -5.10 -3.46 29.30
N TRP A 149 -4.17 -2.58 29.69
CA TRP A 149 -2.79 -2.96 29.94
C TRP A 149 -2.65 -4.01 31.05
N ASN A 150 -3.55 -3.98 32.05
CA ASN A 150 -3.55 -4.95 33.14
C ASN A 150 -3.82 -6.38 32.65
N TYR A 151 -4.39 -6.52 31.44
CA TYR A 151 -4.73 -7.79 30.80
C TYR A 151 -3.83 -8.10 29.58
N GLN A 152 -2.69 -7.43 29.44
CA GLN A 152 -1.86 -7.56 28.24
C GLN A 152 -1.45 -9.00 27.94
N ASP A 153 -1.10 -9.79 28.95
CA ASP A 153 -0.60 -11.16 28.77
C ASP A 153 -1.75 -12.09 28.34
N ASP A 154 -2.92 -11.94 28.96
CA ASP A 154 -4.13 -12.67 28.61
C ASP A 154 -4.60 -12.34 27.19
N LEU A 155 -4.59 -11.06 26.81
CA LEU A 155 -4.96 -10.60 25.48
C LEU A 155 -3.98 -11.08 24.40
N VAL A 156 -2.67 -11.08 24.71
CA VAL A 156 -1.63 -11.62 23.82
C VAL A 156 -1.83 -13.12 23.62
N SER A 157 -2.02 -13.89 24.71
CA SER A 157 -2.24 -15.34 24.63
C SER A 157 -3.51 -15.64 23.83
N TYR A 158 -4.61 -14.93 24.12
CA TYR A 158 -5.86 -15.06 23.40
C TYR A 158 -5.69 -14.82 21.90
N ALA A 159 -5.05 -13.71 21.50
CA ALA A 159 -4.84 -13.38 20.09
C ALA A 159 -3.97 -14.42 19.37
N GLN A 160 -2.94 -14.97 20.03
CA GLN A 160 -2.12 -16.05 19.47
C GLN A 160 -2.92 -17.35 19.30
N ASP A 161 -3.81 -17.66 20.24
CA ASP A 161 -4.61 -18.88 20.17
C ASP A 161 -5.72 -18.77 19.11
N VAL A 162 -6.30 -17.58 18.92
CA VAL A 162 -7.19 -17.28 17.79
C VAL A 162 -6.48 -17.55 16.45
N ASP A 163 -5.25 -17.05 16.28
CA ASP A 163 -4.48 -17.25 15.04
C ASP A 163 -4.14 -18.73 14.81
N LYS A 164 -3.74 -19.46 15.87
CA LYS A 164 -3.53 -20.92 15.80
C LYS A 164 -4.80 -21.67 15.42
N SER A 165 -5.95 -21.30 16.01
CA SER A 165 -7.23 -21.92 15.67
C SER A 165 -7.58 -21.73 14.20
N ALA A 166 -7.36 -20.54 13.65
CA ALA A 166 -7.57 -20.26 12.23
C ALA A 166 -6.67 -21.13 11.33
N LEU A 167 -5.38 -21.27 11.66
CA LEU A 167 -4.45 -22.14 10.93
C LEU A 167 -4.84 -23.62 10.94
N LEU A 168 -5.44 -24.07 12.04
CA LEU A 168 -5.90 -25.45 12.21
C LEU A 168 -7.32 -25.70 11.67
N GLY A 169 -8.05 -24.64 11.29
CA GLY A 169 -9.44 -24.73 10.86
C GLY A 169 -10.40 -25.15 11.98
N ILE A 170 -10.11 -24.77 13.23
CA ILE A 170 -10.94 -25.05 14.41
C ILE A 170 -11.57 -23.77 14.96
N GLU A 171 -12.57 -23.92 15.82
CA GLU A 171 -13.24 -22.78 16.45
C GLU A 171 -12.24 -21.97 17.31
N PRO A 172 -12.28 -20.63 17.25
CA PRO A 172 -11.42 -19.80 18.10
C PRO A 172 -11.80 -19.94 19.58
N PRO A 173 -10.84 -19.74 20.50
CA PRO A 173 -11.16 -19.68 21.93
C PRO A 173 -12.12 -18.52 22.22
N LEU A 174 -12.81 -18.57 23.35
CA LEU A 174 -13.55 -17.42 23.86
C LEU A 174 -12.59 -16.34 24.36
N PRO A 175 -12.95 -15.05 24.27
CA PRO A 175 -12.16 -13.98 24.87
C PRO A 175 -12.03 -14.20 26.39
N PRO A 176 -10.96 -13.71 27.02
CA PRO A 176 -10.76 -13.90 28.45
C PRO A 176 -11.90 -13.24 29.24
N ALA A 177 -12.47 -13.97 30.19
CA ALA A 177 -13.67 -13.55 30.94
C ALA A 177 -13.47 -12.31 31.83
N THR A 178 -12.23 -11.87 32.02
CA THR A 178 -11.82 -10.81 32.92
C THR A 178 -11.47 -9.49 32.23
N VAL A 179 -11.52 -9.42 30.90
CA VAL A 179 -11.27 -8.18 30.13
C VAL A 179 -12.53 -7.35 29.98
#